data_AF-A0A2E9YEP1-F1
#
_entry.id   AF-A0A2E9YEP1-F1
#
_cell.length_a   1.000
_cell.length_b   1.000
_cell.length_c   1.000
_cell.angle_alpha   90.00
_cell.angle_beta   90.00
_cell.angle_gamma   90.00
#
_symmetry.space_group_name_H-M   'P 1'
#
loop_
_entity.id
_entity.type
_entity.pdbx_description
1 polymer ?
#
loop_
_entity_poly.entity_id
_entity_poly.type
_entity_poly.pdbx_seq_one_letter_code
_entity_poly.pdbx_strand_id
1 'polypeptide(L)'
;MLFRLSHFVAPAIAILLATFGLPGSVWGQQGPCDCPEWTDRPVKEVTDNNGTGTGTDYWSCDTIYLLTEPVFVNPGDHLTIAPGTLIKGRTGVIFDTLTYTLPNGNVSPREDYLYSQQAGSLIISAGAELHAEGTSDCPIVFTYEDDPMDGSIGYDVRGNWGGLIVCGNGALNTFDGNDEVEGIVDYTGQDRHVYGGDAPPNASSGILRYISLRHASTSLGISQFGNGIETNALTLCGVGSGTTVEFIEAIASGDDGIQIFGGMVDIRHVAAIFNEEDGIEYDQGWQGRGQFIFVITDEFNDVGEHAGDYEGDDYEEFDVNMTFMPYSNPVLYNQTYVGTGEATAIRLHNGAGVRLHNSLFVNFGLGIDFEDEDPCDAWELLLFGETNIENNRFWQIGDDSAISELILYDDGYVFNGQEEVEAHFLENNNFAADPGMDFVFASDLGHVTDPVNLTPDSAAMNVESAFLPNDSWFESADYVGAFPPSGGNWLTCWTYAEQLGLFGAWNNEQGNDGAEVLGCTYLFACNFSPEATLDDGSCEIESCAGCTWSSAENYEPDALFDDGSCIGNEVLSCPADINQDGGVNIGDLLIFLGAFGEDCSD
;
A
#
# COMPACT_ATOMS: atom_id res chain seq x y z
N MET A 1 -32.83 18.13 -81.44
CA MET A 1 -31.91 17.26 -82.21
C MET A 1 -30.70 17.02 -81.34
N LEU A 2 -30.66 15.91 -80.60
CA LEU A 2 -30.11 14.60 -80.98
C LEU A 2 -28.60 14.46 -80.61
N PHE A 3 -28.36 13.60 -79.61
CA PHE A 3 -27.20 12.68 -79.37
C PHE A 3 -25.84 13.29 -78.95
N ARG A 4 -25.32 12.96 -77.74
CA ARG A 4 -24.51 11.76 -77.32
C ARG A 4 -23.20 11.67 -78.13
N LEU A 5 -22.00 11.46 -77.61
CA LEU A 5 -21.37 10.71 -76.48
C LEU A 5 -19.91 11.26 -76.46
N SER A 6 -19.15 11.49 -75.39
CA SER A 6 -18.61 10.65 -74.31
C SER A 6 -17.30 11.37 -73.86
N HIS A 7 -16.71 11.32 -72.67
CA HIS A 7 -16.41 10.25 -71.72
C HIS A 7 -15.85 10.91 -70.43
N PHE A 8 -16.09 10.26 -69.29
CA PHE A 8 -15.48 10.39 -67.96
C PHE A 8 -15.73 11.64 -67.10
N VAL A 9 -16.62 11.40 -66.13
CA VAL A 9 -16.96 12.21 -64.96
C VAL A 9 -15.95 11.91 -63.86
N ALA A 10 -15.30 12.95 -63.32
CA ALA A 10 -14.82 12.94 -61.94
C ALA A 10 -16.02 13.19 -61.01
N PRO A 11 -16.09 12.50 -59.86
CA PRO A 11 -16.38 13.29 -58.67
C PRO A 11 -15.57 12.83 -57.45
N ALA A 12 -15.12 13.86 -56.73
CA ALA A 12 -15.14 14.00 -55.28
C ALA A 12 -14.95 12.73 -54.43
N ILE A 13 -13.77 12.67 -53.83
CA ILE A 13 -13.43 11.82 -52.68
C ILE A 13 -14.42 12.12 -51.56
N ALA A 14 -15.29 11.15 -51.28
CA ALA A 14 -15.95 11.03 -49.99
C ALA A 14 -14.93 10.40 -49.04
N ILE A 15 -14.60 11.10 -47.95
CA ILE A 15 -13.83 10.56 -46.84
C ILE A 15 -14.72 9.50 -46.19
N LEU A 16 -14.44 8.24 -46.51
CA LEU A 16 -14.89 7.09 -45.74
C LEU A 16 -14.01 7.09 -44.48
N LEU A 17 -14.60 7.45 -43.33
CA LEU A 17 -14.10 7.00 -42.04
C LEU A 17 -14.28 5.48 -42.01
N ALA A 18 -13.29 4.79 -42.58
CA ALA A 18 -13.08 3.38 -42.31
C ALA A 18 -12.57 3.30 -40.88
N THR A 19 -13.44 2.86 -40.00
CA THR A 19 -13.12 2.22 -38.72
C THR A 19 -12.04 1.16 -38.98
N PHE A 20 -10.78 1.55 -38.80
CA PHE A 20 -9.73 0.60 -38.49
C PHE A 20 -9.94 0.26 -37.02
N GLY A 21 -10.41 -0.97 -36.77
CA GLY A 21 -10.37 -1.53 -35.44
C GLY A 21 -8.92 -1.55 -34.99
N LEU A 22 -8.66 -0.83 -33.90
CA LEU A 22 -7.46 -1.03 -33.11
C LEU A 22 -7.46 -2.49 -32.62
N PRO A 23 -6.34 -3.21 -32.64
CA PRO A 23 -6.23 -4.49 -31.96
C PRO A 23 -6.47 -4.25 -30.47
N GLY A 24 -7.50 -4.88 -29.91
CA GLY A 24 -7.95 -4.71 -28.53
C GLY A 24 -7.07 -5.44 -27.52
N SER A 25 -5.81 -5.02 -27.37
CA SER A 25 -4.90 -5.60 -26.38
C SER A 25 -3.96 -4.59 -25.70
N VAL A 26 -4.28 -3.29 -25.75
CA VAL A 26 -3.43 -2.25 -25.13
C VAL A 26 -4.33 -1.15 -24.58
N TRP A 27 -5.05 -1.43 -23.48
CA TRP A 27 -5.70 -0.43 -22.65
C TRP A 27 -5.59 -0.89 -21.19
N GLY A 28 -5.18 0.04 -20.33
CA GLY A 28 -4.57 -0.20 -19.04
C GLY A 28 -5.49 -0.71 -17.94
N GLN A 29 -4.82 -1.04 -16.84
CA GLN A 29 -5.31 -1.38 -15.51
C GLN A 29 -5.84 -2.77 -15.21
N GLN A 30 -6.38 -3.47 -16.20
CA GLN A 30 -6.77 -4.87 -16.05
C GLN A 30 -6.28 -5.57 -17.30
N GLY A 31 -5.51 -6.65 -17.18
CA GLY A 31 -4.93 -7.36 -18.32
C GLY A 31 -6.00 -7.96 -19.25
N PRO A 32 -5.74 -9.05 -19.98
CA PRO A 32 -6.73 -9.69 -20.87
C PRO A 32 -7.87 -10.36 -20.07
N CYS A 33 -8.65 -9.55 -19.36
CA CYS A 33 -9.81 -9.90 -18.60
C CYS A 33 -11.03 -9.84 -19.52
N ASP A 34 -11.89 -10.85 -19.46
CA ASP A 34 -13.19 -10.87 -20.17
C ASP A 34 -14.21 -9.92 -19.47
N CYS A 35 -13.75 -8.75 -19.05
CA CYS A 35 -14.52 -7.73 -18.34
C CYS A 35 -14.85 -6.58 -19.29
N PRO A 36 -16.01 -5.92 -19.16
CA PRO A 36 -16.28 -4.67 -19.88
C PRO A 36 -15.19 -3.64 -19.60
N GLU A 37 -14.95 -2.73 -20.55
CA GLU A 37 -14.14 -1.53 -20.30
C GLU A 37 -14.65 -0.81 -19.05
N TRP A 38 -13.75 -0.34 -18.19
CA TRP A 38 -14.15 0.20 -16.89
C TRP A 38 -15.09 1.40 -17.02
N THR A 39 -14.92 2.22 -18.08
CA THR A 39 -15.80 3.35 -18.40
C THR A 39 -17.25 2.94 -18.72
N ASP A 40 -17.47 1.68 -19.10
CA ASP A 40 -18.79 1.11 -19.41
C ASP A 40 -19.43 0.40 -18.21
N ARG A 41 -18.70 0.20 -17.10
CA ARG A 41 -19.19 -0.50 -15.92
C ARG A 41 -20.11 0.42 -15.10
N PRO A 42 -21.34 0.01 -14.75
CA PRO A 42 -22.14 0.74 -13.79
C PRO A 42 -21.48 0.79 -12.40
N VAL A 43 -21.68 1.89 -11.69
CA VAL A 43 -21.30 2.02 -10.27
C VAL A 43 -22.43 1.50 -9.39
N LYS A 44 -22.12 0.58 -8.47
CA LYS A 44 -22.98 0.12 -7.38
C LYS A 44 -22.43 0.66 -6.06
N GLU A 45 -23.15 1.59 -5.44
CA GLU A 45 -22.87 1.99 -4.07
C GLU A 45 -23.11 0.82 -3.11
N VAL A 46 -22.14 0.60 -2.22
CA VAL A 46 -22.16 -0.42 -1.17
C VAL A 46 -22.10 0.32 0.18
N THR A 47 -23.06 0.00 1.04
CA THR A 47 -23.21 0.60 2.36
C THR A 47 -23.21 -0.51 3.42
N ASP A 48 -22.96 -0.17 4.68
CA ASP A 48 -23.13 -1.09 5.81
C ASP A 48 -24.62 -1.41 6.10
N ASN A 49 -25.52 -0.64 5.47
CA ASN A 49 -26.97 -0.77 5.57
C ASN A 49 -27.44 -0.80 7.04
N ASN A 50 -26.88 0.09 7.86
CA ASN A 50 -27.16 0.22 9.29
C ASN A 50 -26.99 -1.11 10.04
N GLY A 51 -25.84 -1.77 9.82
CA GLY A 51 -25.43 -2.94 10.58
C GLY A 51 -25.80 -4.28 9.97
N THR A 52 -26.49 -4.33 8.83
CA THR A 52 -26.75 -5.63 8.17
C THR A 52 -25.56 -6.11 7.34
N GLY A 53 -24.56 -5.25 7.13
CA GLY A 53 -23.40 -5.53 6.29
C GLY A 53 -23.78 -5.81 4.84
N THR A 54 -22.82 -6.36 4.09
CA THR A 54 -23.03 -6.82 2.71
C THR A 54 -23.93 -8.05 2.62
N GLY A 55 -23.96 -8.85 3.70
CA GLY A 55 -24.39 -10.24 3.65
C GLY A 55 -23.47 -11.12 2.80
N THR A 56 -23.86 -12.38 2.60
CA THR A 56 -23.23 -13.24 1.60
C THR A 56 -23.52 -12.72 0.19
N ASP A 57 -22.49 -12.22 -0.50
CA ASP A 57 -22.61 -11.56 -1.82
C ASP A 57 -21.51 -12.00 -2.79
N TYR A 58 -21.74 -11.73 -4.08
CA TYR A 58 -20.80 -11.97 -5.17
C TYR A 58 -20.59 -10.70 -5.98
N TRP A 59 -19.34 -10.25 -6.07
CA TRP A 59 -18.94 -9.07 -6.82
C TRP A 59 -18.26 -9.47 -8.14
N SER A 60 -18.74 -8.92 -9.26
CA SER A 60 -18.30 -9.24 -10.61
C SER A 60 -17.55 -8.08 -11.26
N CYS A 61 -16.67 -8.39 -12.21
CA CYS A 61 -15.90 -7.36 -12.91
C CYS A 61 -16.70 -6.53 -13.94
N ASP A 62 -18.00 -6.76 -14.09
CA ASP A 62 -18.88 -5.92 -14.91
C ASP A 62 -19.40 -4.69 -14.17
N THR A 63 -19.08 -4.54 -12.89
CA THR A 63 -19.58 -3.50 -11.99
C THR A 63 -18.42 -2.87 -11.22
N ILE A 64 -18.48 -1.55 -11.01
CA ILE A 64 -17.61 -0.86 -10.06
C ILE A 64 -18.34 -0.79 -8.71
N TYR A 65 -17.72 -1.30 -7.64
CA TYR A 65 -18.30 -1.28 -6.31
C TYR A 65 -17.74 -0.09 -5.53
N LEU A 66 -18.58 0.87 -5.14
CA LEU A 66 -18.18 2.06 -4.38
C LEU A 66 -18.58 1.89 -2.91
N LEU A 67 -17.59 1.69 -2.02
CA LEU A 67 -17.76 1.67 -0.58
C LEU A 67 -18.00 3.10 -0.10
N THR A 68 -19.19 3.38 0.43
CA THR A 68 -19.58 4.76 0.78
C THR A 68 -19.28 5.18 2.22
N GLU A 69 -18.87 4.21 3.03
CA GLU A 69 -18.62 4.28 4.48
C GLU A 69 -17.84 3.00 4.86
N PRO A 70 -17.45 2.78 6.13
CA PRO A 70 -16.95 1.48 6.58
C PRO A 70 -18.00 0.38 6.34
N VAL A 71 -17.73 -0.55 5.43
CA VAL A 71 -18.63 -1.64 5.02
C VAL A 71 -18.19 -2.96 5.62
N PHE A 72 -19.08 -3.64 6.34
CA PHE A 72 -18.77 -4.91 6.99
C PHE A 72 -19.31 -6.12 6.22
N VAL A 73 -18.50 -7.17 6.12
CA VAL A 73 -18.95 -8.55 5.89
C VAL A 73 -19.09 -9.21 7.26
N ASN A 74 -20.33 -9.51 7.64
CA ASN A 74 -20.65 -9.92 9.00
C ASN A 74 -20.22 -11.35 9.32
N PRO A 75 -20.01 -11.71 10.60
CA PRO A 75 -19.69 -13.07 11.01
C PRO A 75 -20.69 -14.10 10.48
N GLY A 76 -20.20 -15.15 9.83
CA GLY A 76 -20.98 -16.21 9.20
C GLY A 76 -21.40 -15.94 7.74
N ASP A 77 -21.16 -14.74 7.22
CA ASP A 77 -21.27 -14.43 5.79
C ASP A 77 -19.93 -14.62 5.07
N HIS A 78 -19.99 -14.70 3.74
CA HIS A 78 -18.79 -14.65 2.89
C HIS A 78 -19.00 -13.74 1.69
N LEU A 79 -17.96 -12.98 1.35
CA LEU A 79 -17.93 -12.15 0.15
C LEU A 79 -17.01 -12.80 -0.89
N THR A 80 -17.52 -13.05 -2.09
CA THR A 80 -16.70 -13.50 -3.22
C THR A 80 -16.48 -12.36 -4.20
N ILE A 81 -15.22 -12.09 -4.57
CA ILE A 81 -14.85 -11.05 -5.54
C ILE A 81 -14.18 -11.73 -6.73
N ALA A 82 -14.76 -11.53 -7.92
CA ALA A 82 -14.25 -12.11 -9.15
C ALA A 82 -12.95 -11.43 -9.64
N PRO A 83 -12.07 -12.13 -10.38
CA PRO A 83 -10.94 -11.51 -11.07
C PRO A 83 -11.36 -10.29 -11.90
N GLY A 84 -10.53 -9.24 -11.92
CA GLY A 84 -10.82 -7.99 -12.64
C GLY A 84 -11.87 -7.10 -11.97
N THR A 85 -12.36 -7.43 -10.78
CA THR A 85 -13.32 -6.54 -10.09
C THR A 85 -12.62 -5.25 -9.65
N LEU A 86 -13.30 -4.12 -9.86
CA LEU A 86 -12.86 -2.81 -9.39
C LEU A 86 -13.71 -2.39 -8.19
N ILE A 87 -13.04 -2.12 -7.08
CA ILE A 87 -13.61 -1.63 -5.85
C ILE A 87 -13.01 -0.25 -5.57
N LYS A 88 -13.86 0.70 -5.20
CA LYS A 88 -13.49 2.07 -4.88
C LYS A 88 -13.96 2.43 -3.49
N GLY A 89 -13.14 3.10 -2.70
CA GLY A 89 -13.53 3.72 -1.43
C GLY A 89 -13.85 5.19 -1.62
N ARG A 90 -14.94 5.64 -0.99
CA ARG A 90 -15.28 7.06 -0.89
C ARG A 90 -14.24 7.79 -0.06
N THR A 91 -13.88 9.01 -0.45
CA THR A 91 -12.90 9.79 0.30
C THR A 91 -13.53 10.43 1.53
N GLY A 92 -12.80 10.39 2.65
CA GLY A 92 -13.22 11.02 3.89
C GLY A 92 -13.17 12.54 3.79
N VAL A 93 -14.18 13.24 4.32
CA VAL A 93 -14.21 14.71 4.36
C VAL A 93 -14.23 15.19 5.80
N ILE A 94 -13.08 15.67 6.27
CA ILE A 94 -12.91 16.31 7.57
C ILE A 94 -13.60 17.68 7.55
N PHE A 95 -14.40 17.99 8.56
CA PHE A 95 -15.03 19.31 8.71
C PHE A 95 -14.62 20.06 9.97
N ASP A 96 -14.01 19.38 10.94
CA ASP A 96 -13.52 19.98 12.19
C ASP A 96 -12.43 19.09 12.79
N THR A 97 -11.59 19.68 13.64
CA THR A 97 -10.49 18.99 14.32
C THR A 97 -10.58 19.31 15.81
N LEU A 98 -10.71 18.28 16.64
CA LEU A 98 -10.77 18.42 18.08
C LEU A 98 -9.36 18.34 18.68
N THR A 99 -8.85 19.47 19.15
CA THR A 99 -7.60 19.51 19.93
C THR A 99 -7.87 19.34 21.42
N TYR A 100 -7.15 18.46 22.10
CA TYR A 100 -7.29 18.29 23.55
C TYR A 100 -6.44 19.33 24.32
N THR A 101 -6.84 19.70 25.54
CA THR A 101 -6.01 20.55 26.42
C THR A 101 -5.55 19.74 27.63
N LEU A 102 -4.24 19.67 27.82
CA LEU A 102 -3.60 18.94 28.90
C LEU A 102 -3.94 19.57 30.28
N PRO A 103 -3.86 18.80 31.38
CA PRO A 103 -4.12 19.32 32.74
C PRO A 103 -3.23 20.50 33.17
N ASN A 104 -2.09 20.70 32.50
CA ASN A 104 -1.17 21.82 32.71
C ASN A 104 -1.59 23.10 31.96
N GLY A 105 -2.66 23.06 31.17
CA GLY A 105 -3.20 24.17 30.38
C GLY A 105 -2.59 24.32 28.99
N ASN A 106 -1.66 23.46 28.59
CA ASN A 106 -1.11 23.44 27.23
C ASN A 106 -2.02 22.65 26.30
N VAL A 107 -2.01 22.99 25.00
CA VAL A 107 -2.66 22.20 23.96
C VAL A 107 -1.92 20.87 23.83
N SER A 108 -2.66 19.78 23.74
CA SER A 108 -2.17 18.43 23.48
C SER A 108 -1.75 18.33 22.01
N PRO A 109 -0.69 17.57 21.67
CA PRO A 109 -0.40 17.25 20.28
C PRO A 109 -1.50 16.39 19.64
N ARG A 110 -2.29 15.68 20.46
CA ARG A 110 -3.45 14.91 20.01
C ARG A 110 -4.52 15.78 19.34
N GLU A 111 -4.94 15.33 18.16
CA GLU A 111 -6.02 15.87 17.35
C GLU A 111 -6.99 14.75 16.96
N ASP A 112 -8.29 14.87 17.20
CA ASP A 112 -9.26 13.92 16.64
C ASP A 112 -9.96 14.60 15.44
N TYR A 113 -9.94 13.97 14.27
CA TYR A 113 -10.61 14.47 13.08
C TYR A 113 -12.09 14.11 13.09
N LEU A 114 -12.93 15.12 12.84
CA LEU A 114 -14.37 14.95 12.72
C LEU A 114 -14.76 14.92 11.26
N TYR A 115 -15.36 13.80 10.86
CA TYR A 115 -15.77 13.54 9.49
C TYR A 115 -17.23 13.90 9.24
N SER A 116 -17.46 14.68 8.18
CA SER A 116 -18.81 14.97 7.65
C SER A 116 -19.28 13.87 6.71
N GLN A 117 -18.30 13.12 6.19
CA GLN A 117 -18.41 11.94 5.35
C GLN A 117 -17.24 11.04 5.70
N GLN A 118 -17.51 9.81 6.13
CA GLN A 118 -16.45 8.85 6.46
C GLN A 118 -15.81 8.30 5.20
N ALA A 119 -14.52 7.94 5.30
CA ALA A 119 -13.85 7.18 4.26
C ALA A 119 -14.52 5.81 4.09
N GLY A 120 -14.59 5.34 2.85
CA GLY A 120 -15.01 3.98 2.53
C GLY A 120 -13.90 2.99 2.86
N SER A 121 -14.23 1.92 3.57
CA SER A 121 -13.32 0.79 3.85
C SER A 121 -14.09 -0.53 3.77
N LEU A 122 -13.38 -1.64 3.54
CA LEU A 122 -13.98 -2.98 3.53
C LEU A 122 -13.45 -3.78 4.72
N ILE A 123 -14.35 -4.18 5.61
CA ILE A 123 -14.02 -4.92 6.83
C ILE A 123 -14.61 -6.33 6.73
N ILE A 124 -13.75 -7.33 6.80
CA ILE A 124 -14.13 -8.73 6.93
C ILE A 124 -14.09 -9.06 8.42
N SER A 125 -15.25 -9.02 9.09
CA SER A 125 -15.33 -9.24 10.53
C SER A 125 -14.85 -10.64 10.92
N ALA A 126 -14.35 -10.78 12.15
CA ALA A 126 -13.95 -12.07 12.69
C ALA A 126 -15.08 -13.12 12.55
N GLY A 127 -14.80 -14.21 11.82
CA GLY A 127 -15.77 -15.27 11.51
C GLY A 127 -16.55 -15.10 10.20
N ALA A 128 -16.26 -14.05 9.43
CA ALA A 128 -16.60 -13.96 8.01
C ALA A 128 -15.48 -14.51 7.13
N GLU A 129 -15.73 -14.68 5.83
CA GLU A 129 -14.71 -15.06 4.86
C GLU A 129 -14.70 -14.15 3.62
N LEU A 130 -13.51 -13.80 3.13
CA LEU A 130 -13.30 -13.12 1.85
C LEU A 130 -12.70 -14.09 0.84
N HIS A 131 -13.33 -14.25 -0.31
CA HIS A 131 -12.87 -15.09 -1.41
C HIS A 131 -12.58 -14.19 -2.61
N ALA A 132 -11.41 -13.54 -2.59
CA ALA A 132 -10.92 -12.61 -3.60
C ALA A 132 -9.70 -13.24 -4.31
N GLU A 133 -9.96 -13.96 -5.40
CA GLU A 133 -8.95 -14.73 -6.13
C GLU A 133 -8.76 -14.17 -7.54
N GLY A 134 -8.02 -13.06 -7.64
CA GLY A 134 -7.57 -12.50 -8.91
C GLY A 134 -6.52 -13.38 -9.61
N THR A 135 -6.00 -12.89 -10.72
CA THR A 135 -4.88 -13.51 -11.45
C THR A 135 -3.90 -12.44 -11.92
N SER A 136 -2.69 -12.82 -12.31
CA SER A 136 -1.71 -11.89 -12.91
C SER A 136 -2.26 -11.14 -14.13
N ASP A 137 -3.19 -11.75 -14.86
CA ASP A 137 -3.80 -11.15 -16.05
C ASP A 137 -5.10 -10.39 -15.72
N CYS A 138 -5.66 -10.59 -14.52
CA CYS A 138 -6.95 -10.03 -14.10
C CYS A 138 -6.92 -9.75 -12.59
N PRO A 139 -6.08 -8.81 -12.12
CA PRO A 139 -6.01 -8.48 -10.70
C PRO A 139 -7.34 -7.91 -10.19
N ILE A 140 -7.58 -8.04 -8.90
CA ILE A 140 -8.62 -7.29 -8.20
C ILE A 140 -7.98 -5.97 -7.75
N VAL A 141 -8.64 -4.86 -8.04
CA VAL A 141 -8.11 -3.52 -7.73
C VAL A 141 -9.01 -2.85 -6.70
N PHE A 142 -8.40 -2.38 -5.61
CA PHE A 142 -8.99 -1.45 -4.67
C PHE A 142 -8.27 -0.10 -4.76
N THR A 143 -9.04 0.98 -4.83
CA THR A 143 -8.53 2.36 -4.91
C THR A 143 -9.60 3.32 -4.37
N TYR A 144 -9.45 4.63 -4.58
CA TYR A 144 -10.40 5.65 -4.16
C TYR A 144 -11.36 6.09 -5.28
N GLU A 145 -12.42 6.81 -4.91
CA GLU A 145 -13.53 7.15 -5.82
C GLU A 145 -13.10 8.01 -7.01
N ASP A 146 -12.12 8.89 -6.80
CA ASP A 146 -11.64 9.87 -7.78
C ASP A 146 -10.44 9.39 -8.61
N ASP A 147 -9.92 8.17 -8.38
CA ASP A 147 -8.89 7.56 -9.25
C ASP A 147 -9.45 7.44 -10.69
N PRO A 148 -8.89 8.16 -11.69
CA PRO A 148 -9.39 8.16 -13.06
C PRO A 148 -9.16 6.84 -13.80
N MET A 149 -8.46 5.88 -13.20
CA MET A 149 -8.23 4.56 -13.77
C MET A 149 -7.39 4.56 -15.07
N ASP A 150 -6.55 5.58 -15.26
CA ASP A 150 -5.67 5.71 -16.44
C ASP A 150 -4.17 5.76 -16.09
N GLY A 151 -3.85 5.67 -14.79
CA GLY A 151 -2.47 5.69 -14.28
C GLY A 151 -1.89 7.09 -14.14
N SER A 152 -2.69 8.15 -14.21
CA SER A 152 -2.22 9.53 -14.03
C SER A 152 -1.96 9.93 -12.58
N ILE A 153 -2.31 9.08 -11.61
CA ILE A 153 -2.19 9.38 -10.18
C ILE A 153 -0.83 8.91 -9.69
N GLY A 154 0.04 9.84 -9.31
CA GLY A 154 1.35 9.49 -8.77
C GLY A 154 1.25 8.71 -7.45
N TYR A 155 2.34 8.02 -7.09
CA TYR A 155 2.43 7.32 -5.80
C TYR A 155 2.45 8.29 -4.60
N ASP A 156 2.65 9.58 -4.84
CA ASP A 156 2.64 10.64 -3.85
C ASP A 156 1.22 11.02 -3.36
N VAL A 157 0.19 10.48 -4.01
CA VAL A 157 -1.20 10.62 -3.59
C VAL A 157 -1.57 9.49 -2.63
N ARG A 158 -1.91 9.82 -1.38
CA ARG A 158 -2.14 8.85 -0.30
C ARG A 158 -3.41 9.14 0.48
N GLY A 159 -3.87 8.15 1.24
CA GLY A 159 -4.91 8.29 2.26
C GLY A 159 -6.31 8.70 1.81
N ASN A 160 -6.67 8.36 0.58
CA ASN A 160 -7.95 8.76 0.00
C ASN A 160 -9.09 7.76 0.24
N TRP A 161 -8.84 6.64 0.91
CA TRP A 161 -9.86 5.70 1.41
C TRP A 161 -9.29 4.82 2.54
N GLY A 162 -10.15 4.14 3.30
CA GLY A 162 -9.77 3.48 4.56
C GLY A 162 -9.28 2.03 4.47
N GLY A 163 -8.86 1.55 3.29
CA GLY A 163 -8.19 0.25 3.17
C GLY A 163 -9.05 -1.02 3.27
N LEU A 164 -8.36 -2.16 3.20
CA LEU A 164 -8.92 -3.51 3.34
C LEU A 164 -8.52 -4.12 4.67
N ILE A 165 -9.50 -4.44 5.51
CA ILE A 165 -9.30 -5.02 6.83
C ILE A 165 -9.85 -6.45 6.84
N VAL A 166 -9.02 -7.43 7.20
CA VAL A 166 -9.43 -8.82 7.31
C VAL A 166 -9.14 -9.35 8.70
N CYS A 167 -10.21 -9.62 9.45
CA CYS A 167 -10.09 -10.14 10.80
C CYS A 167 -10.43 -11.62 10.92
N GLY A 168 -9.84 -12.25 11.94
CA GLY A 168 -10.09 -13.60 12.38
C GLY A 168 -10.23 -13.68 13.90
N ASN A 169 -10.38 -14.91 14.39
CA ASN A 169 -10.51 -15.19 15.83
C ASN A 169 -9.24 -15.87 16.38
N GLY A 170 -8.08 -15.58 15.79
CA GLY A 170 -6.78 -16.12 16.17
C GLY A 170 -6.28 -15.56 17.50
N ALA A 171 -5.30 -16.23 18.09
CA ALA A 171 -4.72 -15.81 19.37
C ALA A 171 -3.95 -14.49 19.23
N LEU A 172 -4.14 -13.62 20.22
CA LEU A 172 -3.42 -12.37 20.46
C LEU A 172 -2.74 -12.45 21.83
N ASN A 173 -1.79 -11.57 22.10
CA ASN A 173 -1.22 -11.37 23.44
C ASN A 173 -1.83 -10.20 24.22
N THR A 174 -2.99 -9.69 23.79
CA THR A 174 -3.74 -8.67 24.53
C THR A 174 -4.36 -9.21 25.84
N PHE A 175 -4.75 -8.31 26.75
CA PHE A 175 -5.18 -8.64 28.12
C PHE A 175 -6.30 -9.69 28.21
N ASP A 176 -7.28 -9.63 27.32
CA ASP A 176 -8.40 -10.58 27.29
C ASP A 176 -8.44 -11.47 26.03
N GLY A 177 -7.41 -11.37 25.18
CA GLY A 177 -7.25 -12.11 23.94
C GLY A 177 -8.09 -11.59 22.77
N ASN A 178 -8.73 -10.41 22.91
CA ASN A 178 -9.40 -9.71 21.83
C ASN A 178 -8.89 -8.26 21.75
N ASP A 179 -9.13 -7.63 20.61
CA ASP A 179 -8.93 -6.19 20.43
C ASP A 179 -9.87 -5.58 19.41
N GLU A 180 -9.85 -4.26 19.30
CA GLU A 180 -10.60 -3.44 18.35
C GLU A 180 -9.68 -3.03 17.18
N VAL A 181 -10.14 -3.16 15.94
CA VAL A 181 -9.37 -2.70 14.78
C VAL A 181 -9.14 -1.20 14.86
N GLU A 182 -7.89 -0.79 14.69
CA GLU A 182 -7.50 0.62 14.63
C GLU A 182 -8.22 1.37 13.50
N GLY A 183 -8.55 2.64 13.75
CA GLY A 183 -9.21 3.48 12.74
C GLY A 183 -10.64 3.06 12.37
N ILE A 184 -11.22 2.00 12.98
CA ILE A 184 -12.55 1.51 12.65
C ILE A 184 -13.49 1.57 13.86
N VAL A 185 -14.64 2.24 13.67
CA VAL A 185 -15.70 2.33 14.70
C VAL A 185 -17.00 1.72 14.18
N ASP A 186 -17.52 0.71 14.88
CA ASP A 186 -18.87 0.17 14.60
C ASP A 186 -19.96 0.91 15.39
N TYR A 187 -20.53 1.95 14.76
CA TYR A 187 -21.60 2.76 15.36
C TYR A 187 -22.91 2.00 15.62
N THR A 188 -23.04 0.76 15.16
CA THR A 188 -24.23 -0.06 15.40
C THR A 188 -24.20 -0.76 16.76
N GLY A 189 -23.03 -0.82 17.40
CA GLY A 189 -22.82 -1.50 18.68
C GLY A 189 -22.93 -3.02 18.58
N GLN A 190 -22.59 -3.58 17.41
CA GLN A 190 -22.52 -5.03 17.18
C GLN A 190 -21.10 -5.58 17.34
N ASP A 191 -20.14 -4.71 17.67
CA ASP A 191 -18.73 -5.05 17.93
C ASP A 191 -18.09 -5.81 16.76
N ARG A 192 -18.46 -5.47 15.52
CA ARG A 192 -18.00 -6.15 14.29
C ARG A 192 -16.55 -5.84 13.90
N HIS A 193 -15.97 -4.84 14.54
CA HIS A 193 -14.57 -4.44 14.45
C HIS A 193 -13.70 -5.13 15.52
N VAL A 194 -14.30 -5.92 16.41
CA VAL A 194 -13.56 -6.71 17.39
C VAL A 194 -13.02 -7.98 16.75
N TYR A 195 -11.77 -8.29 17.02
CA TYR A 195 -11.05 -9.49 16.55
C TYR A 195 -10.31 -10.18 17.69
N GLY A 196 -9.68 -11.31 17.37
CA GLY A 196 -8.99 -12.13 18.36
C GLY A 196 -9.85 -13.26 18.94
N GLY A 197 -9.25 -14.08 19.80
CA GLY A 197 -9.90 -15.21 20.44
C GLY A 197 -9.02 -16.46 20.50
N ASP A 198 -9.66 -17.63 20.58
CA ASP A 198 -9.00 -18.93 20.76
C ASP A 198 -9.28 -19.92 19.62
N ALA A 199 -9.59 -19.41 18.42
CA ALA A 199 -9.84 -20.28 17.28
C ALA A 199 -8.61 -21.14 16.95
N PRO A 200 -8.80 -22.31 16.33
CA PRO A 200 -7.68 -23.14 15.89
C PRO A 200 -6.69 -22.33 15.03
N PRO A 201 -5.37 -22.52 15.19
CA PRO A 201 -4.33 -21.87 14.39
C PRO A 201 -4.55 -21.85 12.87
N ASN A 202 -5.25 -22.86 12.35
CA ASN A 202 -5.53 -23.04 10.93
C ASN A 202 -6.97 -22.66 10.54
N ALA A 203 -7.67 -21.88 11.37
CA ALA A 203 -8.89 -21.21 10.96
C ALA A 203 -8.59 -20.31 9.75
N SER A 204 -9.58 -20.14 8.88
CA SER A 204 -9.44 -19.39 7.63
C SER A 204 -10.39 -18.20 7.64
N SER A 205 -9.89 -17.05 7.20
CA SER A 205 -10.68 -15.88 6.81
C SER A 205 -10.84 -15.81 5.27
N GLY A 206 -10.45 -16.88 4.55
CA GLY A 206 -10.65 -17.03 3.11
C GLY A 206 -9.37 -16.99 2.26
N ILE A 207 -9.45 -16.35 1.09
CA ILE A 207 -8.41 -16.28 0.05
C ILE A 207 -8.30 -14.83 -0.44
N LEU A 208 -7.09 -14.29 -0.36
CA LEU A 208 -6.68 -13.03 -0.94
C LEU A 208 -5.56 -13.34 -1.93
N ARG A 209 -5.81 -13.13 -3.23
CA ARG A 209 -4.82 -13.38 -4.28
C ARG A 209 -4.88 -12.39 -5.43
N TYR A 210 -3.73 -11.88 -5.87
CA TYR A 210 -3.60 -10.88 -6.95
C TYR A 210 -4.48 -9.66 -6.71
N ILE A 211 -4.20 -8.98 -5.59
CA ILE A 211 -4.93 -7.79 -5.15
C ILE A 211 -3.95 -6.61 -5.12
N SER A 212 -4.31 -5.53 -5.82
CA SER A 212 -3.61 -4.25 -5.78
C SER A 212 -4.45 -3.26 -4.95
N LEU A 213 -3.89 -2.82 -3.83
CA LEU A 213 -4.46 -1.88 -2.88
C LEU A 213 -3.71 -0.55 -3.02
N ARG A 214 -4.40 0.50 -3.47
CA ARG A 214 -3.75 1.76 -3.89
C ARG A 214 -4.29 2.93 -3.10
N HIS A 215 -3.44 3.89 -2.72
CA HIS A 215 -3.87 5.19 -2.19
C HIS A 215 -4.74 5.10 -0.92
N ALA A 216 -4.55 4.03 -0.15
CA ALA A 216 -5.35 3.69 1.03
C ALA A 216 -4.84 4.39 2.29
N SER A 217 -5.39 4.03 3.45
CA SER A 217 -5.17 4.60 4.78
C SER A 217 -5.65 6.04 4.98
N THR A 218 -6.91 6.22 5.41
CA THR A 218 -7.37 7.56 5.84
C THR A 218 -7.18 7.71 7.35
N SER A 219 -6.48 8.77 7.77
CA SER A 219 -6.27 9.06 9.19
C SER A 219 -7.53 9.52 9.93
N LEU A 220 -7.80 9.06 11.16
CA LEU A 220 -8.85 9.66 12.00
C LEU A 220 -8.34 10.80 12.91
N GLY A 221 -7.08 11.19 12.79
CA GLY A 221 -6.44 12.26 13.56
C GLY A 221 -5.07 11.88 14.10
N ILE A 222 -4.50 12.74 14.93
CA ILE A 222 -3.16 12.57 15.51
C ILE A 222 -3.30 12.05 16.94
N SER A 223 -2.64 10.95 17.27
CA SER A 223 -2.61 10.38 18.62
C SER A 223 -1.70 11.18 19.59
N GLN A 224 -1.88 11.02 20.92
CA GLN A 224 -1.01 11.68 21.91
C GLN A 224 0.34 10.97 22.07
N PHE A 225 0.41 9.70 21.71
CA PHE A 225 1.52 8.80 22.02
C PHE A 225 2.33 8.38 20.79
N GLY A 226 1.87 8.70 19.58
CA GLY A 226 2.58 8.36 18.34
C GLY A 226 1.78 7.34 17.53
N ASN A 227 1.31 6.27 18.18
CA ASN A 227 0.60 5.18 17.49
C ASN A 227 -0.89 5.50 17.29
N GLY A 228 -1.40 5.11 16.12
CA GLY A 228 -2.42 5.85 15.38
C GLY A 228 -3.87 5.72 15.82
N ILE A 229 -4.71 6.52 15.16
CA ILE A 229 -6.14 6.29 14.98
C ILE A 229 -6.42 6.12 13.49
N GLU A 230 -5.53 5.42 12.81
CA GLU A 230 -5.45 5.29 11.37
C GLU A 230 -5.78 3.85 10.94
N THR A 231 -5.94 3.64 9.64
CA THR A 231 -6.22 2.32 9.04
C THR A 231 -5.11 2.04 8.06
N ASN A 232 -4.78 0.79 7.73
CA ASN A 232 -3.68 0.51 6.81
C ASN A 232 -4.18 0.25 5.39
N ALA A 233 -3.27 0.11 4.42
CA ALA A 233 -3.70 -0.37 3.10
C ALA A 233 -4.24 -1.80 3.18
N LEU A 234 -3.51 -2.70 3.85
CA LEU A 234 -3.98 -4.02 4.27
C LEU A 234 -3.77 -4.23 5.77
N THR A 235 -4.86 -4.50 6.49
CA THR A 235 -4.82 -4.92 7.89
C THR A 235 -5.20 -6.39 8.02
N LEU A 236 -4.35 -7.19 8.68
CA LEU A 236 -4.61 -8.60 8.99
C LEU A 236 -4.67 -8.80 10.51
N CYS A 237 -5.87 -8.94 11.06
CA CYS A 237 -6.13 -8.91 12.51
C CYS A 237 -6.59 -10.29 13.04
N GLY A 238 -5.76 -10.99 13.81
CA GLY A 238 -6.08 -12.31 14.38
C GLY A 238 -6.35 -13.37 13.31
N VAL A 239 -5.72 -13.27 12.13
CA VAL A 239 -5.97 -14.16 10.99
C VAL A 239 -5.22 -15.48 11.17
N GLY A 240 -5.87 -16.61 10.87
CA GLY A 240 -5.25 -17.94 10.99
C GLY A 240 -4.53 -18.40 9.72
N SER A 241 -3.60 -19.36 9.87
CA SER A 241 -2.80 -19.99 8.80
C SER A 241 -3.61 -20.76 7.75
N GLY A 242 -4.92 -20.94 7.96
CA GLY A 242 -5.82 -21.49 6.95
C GLY A 242 -6.21 -20.48 5.87
N THR A 243 -5.88 -19.21 6.06
CA THR A 243 -6.12 -18.13 5.12
C THR A 243 -5.00 -18.10 4.09
N THR A 244 -5.35 -17.91 2.81
CA THR A 244 -4.35 -17.69 1.76
C THR A 244 -4.17 -16.20 1.55
N VAL A 245 -2.96 -15.67 1.71
CA VAL A 245 -2.62 -14.28 1.41
C VAL A 245 -1.39 -14.27 0.52
N GLU A 246 -1.58 -14.09 -0.80
CA GLU A 246 -0.49 -14.19 -1.76
C GLU A 246 -0.65 -13.23 -2.94
N PHE A 247 0.45 -12.73 -3.52
CA PHE A 247 0.41 -11.77 -4.61
C PHE A 247 -0.44 -10.54 -4.24
N ILE A 248 0.02 -9.84 -3.20
CA ILE A 248 -0.60 -8.60 -2.72
C ILE A 248 0.36 -7.44 -2.95
N GLU A 249 -0.17 -6.33 -3.45
CA GLU A 249 0.53 -5.06 -3.50
C GLU A 249 -0.27 -4.07 -2.66
N ALA A 250 0.39 -3.46 -1.68
CA ALA A 250 -0.03 -2.24 -1.01
C ALA A 250 0.88 -1.11 -1.48
N ILE A 251 0.32 -0.07 -2.07
CA ILE A 251 1.08 1.03 -2.66
C ILE A 251 0.46 2.38 -2.34
N ALA A 252 1.31 3.35 -1.98
CA ALA A 252 0.89 4.70 -1.64
C ALA A 252 -0.14 4.74 -0.50
N SER A 253 0.08 3.95 0.55
CA SER A 253 -0.71 4.05 1.78
C SER A 253 -0.35 5.34 2.54
N GLY A 254 -1.34 6.02 3.11
CA GLY A 254 -1.16 7.19 3.99
C GLY A 254 -0.76 6.86 5.43
N ASP A 255 -0.43 5.60 5.68
CA ASP A 255 0.08 5.02 6.91
C ASP A 255 0.87 3.77 6.46
N ASP A 256 0.78 2.63 7.14
CA ASP A 256 1.43 1.42 6.70
C ASP A 256 0.88 0.81 5.40
N GLY A 257 1.77 0.12 4.69
CA GLY A 257 1.39 -0.76 3.60
C GLY A 257 0.63 -1.99 4.08
N ILE A 258 1.25 -2.78 4.96
CA ILE A 258 0.67 -4.02 5.47
C ILE A 258 0.94 -4.10 6.97
N GLN A 259 -0.11 -4.11 7.77
CA GLN A 259 -0.01 -4.30 9.22
C GLN A 259 -0.67 -5.61 9.64
N ILE A 260 0.01 -6.36 10.52
CA ILE A 260 -0.44 -7.68 10.99
C ILE A 260 -0.55 -7.69 12.51
N PHE A 261 -1.79 -7.76 12.98
CA PHE A 261 -2.12 -7.86 14.40
C PHE A 261 -2.32 -9.32 14.80
N GLY A 262 -1.30 -9.94 15.41
CA GLY A 262 -1.40 -11.28 15.99
C GLY A 262 -1.82 -12.39 15.03
N GLY A 263 -2.29 -13.52 15.59
CA GLY A 263 -2.69 -14.69 14.81
C GLY A 263 -1.51 -15.47 14.20
N MET A 264 -1.80 -16.23 13.14
CA MET A 264 -0.85 -17.15 12.48
C MET A 264 -0.97 -17.11 10.96
N VAL A 265 -1.44 -16.01 10.38
CA VAL A 265 -1.54 -15.89 8.92
C VAL A 265 -0.17 -16.07 8.28
N ASP A 266 -0.13 -16.81 7.18
CA ASP A 266 1.08 -16.91 6.36
C ASP A 266 0.93 -16.00 5.14
N ILE A 267 1.97 -15.24 4.80
CA ILE A 267 2.01 -14.28 3.68
C ILE A 267 3.09 -14.67 2.67
N ARG A 268 2.80 -14.62 1.37
CA ARG A 268 3.79 -14.99 0.35
C ARG A 268 3.65 -14.19 -0.94
N HIS A 269 4.74 -13.64 -1.48
CA HIS A 269 4.69 -12.69 -2.60
C HIS A 269 3.83 -11.47 -2.24
N VAL A 270 4.25 -10.72 -1.23
CA VAL A 270 3.59 -9.47 -0.84
C VAL A 270 4.55 -8.29 -0.97
N ALA A 271 4.02 -7.15 -1.40
CA ALA A 271 4.79 -5.94 -1.58
C ALA A 271 4.14 -4.74 -0.90
N ALA A 272 4.97 -3.92 -0.27
CA ALA A 272 4.61 -2.63 0.30
C ALA A 272 5.50 -1.56 -0.33
N ILE A 273 4.89 -0.57 -1.00
CA ILE A 273 5.59 0.30 -1.96
C ILE A 273 5.18 1.75 -1.69
N PHE A 274 6.14 2.61 -1.38
CA PHE A 274 5.96 4.06 -1.24
C PHE A 274 4.87 4.47 -0.22
N ASN A 275 4.84 3.81 0.93
CA ASN A 275 3.92 4.16 2.01
C ASN A 275 4.43 5.35 2.84
N GLU A 276 3.51 6.02 3.55
CA GLU A 276 3.82 7.22 4.32
C GLU A 276 4.57 6.91 5.61
N GLU A 277 4.16 5.86 6.32
CA GLU A 277 4.87 5.32 7.48
C GLU A 277 5.62 4.06 7.08
N ASP A 278 5.21 2.87 7.53
CA ASP A 278 6.05 1.69 7.39
C ASP A 278 5.64 0.80 6.21
N GLY A 279 6.63 0.05 5.72
CA GLY A 279 6.39 -0.95 4.68
C GLY A 279 5.50 -2.08 5.21
N ILE A 280 6.05 -2.82 6.16
CA ILE A 280 5.36 -3.89 6.88
C ILE A 280 5.52 -3.68 8.36
N GLU A 281 4.39 -3.62 9.04
CA GLU A 281 4.34 -3.60 10.50
C GLU A 281 3.68 -4.87 11.03
N TYR A 282 4.10 -5.32 12.21
CA TYR A 282 3.35 -6.32 12.94
C TYR A 282 3.46 -6.12 14.43
N ASP A 283 2.42 -6.56 15.13
CA ASP A 283 2.33 -6.50 16.58
C ASP A 283 1.49 -7.67 17.12
N GLN A 284 1.06 -7.54 18.37
CA GLN A 284 0.07 -8.39 19.03
C GLN A 284 0.29 -9.90 18.96
N GLY A 285 1.55 -10.33 18.85
CA GLY A 285 1.93 -11.73 18.98
C GLY A 285 1.88 -12.54 17.68
N TRP A 286 2.12 -11.92 16.51
CA TRP A 286 2.07 -12.67 15.25
C TRP A 286 3.09 -13.82 15.19
N GLN A 287 2.61 -15.03 14.85
CA GLN A 287 3.38 -16.28 14.84
C GLN A 287 3.41 -16.97 13.46
N GLY A 288 3.13 -16.22 12.39
CA GLY A 288 3.03 -16.75 11.04
C GLY A 288 4.36 -16.97 10.32
N ARG A 289 4.26 -17.21 9.01
CA ARG A 289 5.39 -17.32 8.09
C ARG A 289 5.29 -16.31 6.96
N GLY A 290 6.43 -15.85 6.48
CA GLY A 290 6.54 -14.92 5.36
C GLY A 290 7.57 -15.38 4.34
N GLN A 291 7.26 -15.30 3.04
CA GLN A 291 8.28 -15.52 1.99
C GLN A 291 8.07 -14.66 0.74
N PHE A 292 9.18 -14.18 0.15
CA PHE A 292 9.14 -13.31 -1.03
C PHE A 292 8.41 -12.01 -0.72
N ILE A 293 8.99 -11.23 0.18
CA ILE A 293 8.46 -9.95 0.63
C ILE A 293 9.31 -8.84 0.00
N PHE A 294 8.65 -7.86 -0.62
CA PHE A 294 9.33 -6.71 -1.20
C PHE A 294 8.86 -5.42 -0.53
N VAL A 295 9.80 -4.59 -0.10
CA VAL A 295 9.49 -3.25 0.41
C VAL A 295 10.39 -2.23 -0.28
N ILE A 296 9.79 -1.11 -0.69
CA ILE A 296 10.52 0.09 -1.09
C ILE A 296 9.90 1.34 -0.45
N THR A 297 10.71 2.11 0.26
CA THR A 297 10.30 3.35 0.96
C THR A 297 10.23 4.53 -0.01
N ASP A 298 9.60 5.64 0.42
CA ASP A 298 9.50 6.88 -0.36
C ASP A 298 10.08 8.11 0.34
N GLU A 299 11.38 8.12 0.57
CA GLU A 299 12.00 9.28 1.22
C GLU A 299 12.15 10.49 0.28
N PHE A 300 11.81 10.36 -1.02
CA PHE A 300 11.77 11.51 -1.94
C PHE A 300 10.67 12.51 -1.61
N ASN A 301 9.60 12.07 -0.95
CA ASN A 301 8.54 12.94 -0.46
C ASN A 301 8.62 13.20 1.05
N ASP A 302 9.81 13.01 1.65
CA ASP A 302 10.05 13.13 3.10
C ASP A 302 9.14 12.20 3.94
N VAL A 303 8.81 11.01 3.42
CA VAL A 303 7.99 9.98 4.08
C VAL A 303 8.70 8.61 4.05
N GLY A 304 8.11 7.57 4.65
CA GLY A 304 8.68 6.22 4.70
C GLY A 304 9.75 6.08 5.77
N GLU A 305 9.34 5.93 7.03
CA GLU A 305 10.26 5.90 8.18
C GLU A 305 11.04 4.58 8.27
N HIS A 306 10.32 3.44 8.20
CA HIS A 306 10.91 2.11 8.23
C HIS A 306 10.43 1.24 7.06
N ALA A 307 11.34 0.41 6.52
CA ALA A 307 10.90 -0.64 5.60
C ALA A 307 10.18 -1.78 6.34
N GLY A 308 10.49 -1.99 7.62
CA GLY A 308 9.65 -2.80 8.48
C GLY A 308 9.75 -2.35 9.93
N ASP A 309 8.63 -2.38 10.62
CA ASP A 309 8.55 -2.01 12.03
C ASP A 309 7.86 -3.10 12.83
N TYR A 310 8.62 -3.71 13.73
CA TYR A 310 8.23 -4.95 14.35
C TYR A 310 8.04 -4.74 15.84
N GLU A 311 6.82 -5.01 16.29
CA GLU A 311 6.36 -4.87 17.65
C GLU A 311 5.99 -6.23 18.28
N GLY A 312 6.23 -6.34 19.59
CA GLY A 312 5.97 -7.56 20.35
C GLY A 312 4.64 -7.56 21.11
N ASP A 313 4.27 -6.44 21.75
CA ASP A 313 3.11 -6.29 22.64
C ASP A 313 2.56 -4.86 22.59
N ASP A 314 1.24 -4.74 22.60
CA ASP A 314 0.48 -3.48 22.51
C ASP A 314 -0.18 -3.11 23.88
N TYR A 315 -0.24 -4.05 24.84
CA TYR A 315 -0.96 -3.80 26.10
C TYR A 315 -0.21 -2.88 27.08
N GLU A 316 1.13 -2.96 27.10
CA GLU A 316 2.01 -2.18 27.98
C GLU A 316 3.19 -1.61 27.18
N GLU A 317 2.96 -0.57 26.36
CA GLU A 317 3.93 0.21 25.55
C GLU A 317 5.25 0.59 26.28
N PHE A 318 5.31 0.45 27.62
CA PHE A 318 6.50 0.74 28.43
C PHE A 318 6.82 -0.33 29.51
N ASP A 319 6.16 -1.48 29.54
CA ASP A 319 6.40 -2.56 30.54
C ASP A 319 6.05 -3.95 29.95
N VAL A 320 6.57 -4.25 28.75
CA VAL A 320 6.32 -5.51 28.04
C VAL A 320 6.64 -6.68 28.97
N ASN A 321 5.63 -7.51 29.24
CA ASN A 321 5.74 -8.58 30.20
C ASN A 321 5.66 -9.94 29.51
N MET A 322 6.74 -10.72 29.63
CA MET A 322 6.89 -12.11 29.14
C MET A 322 5.90 -13.14 29.74
N THR A 323 4.77 -12.70 30.26
CA THR A 323 3.64 -13.54 30.66
C THR A 323 2.47 -13.46 29.67
N PHE A 324 2.45 -12.48 28.76
CA PHE A 324 1.47 -12.36 27.69
C PHE A 324 2.01 -13.04 26.41
N MET A 325 1.61 -14.29 26.21
CA MET A 325 1.94 -15.10 25.04
C MET A 325 0.76 -15.09 24.06
N PRO A 326 1.01 -15.19 22.74
CA PRO A 326 2.31 -15.36 22.09
C PRO A 326 3.12 -14.06 21.92
N TYR A 327 4.46 -14.12 21.88
CA TYR A 327 5.25 -12.99 21.38
C TYR A 327 5.14 -12.88 19.87
N SER A 328 5.36 -11.72 19.29
CA SER A 328 5.59 -11.64 17.84
C SER A 328 6.93 -12.30 17.54
N ASN A 329 6.93 -13.36 16.72
CA ASN A 329 8.14 -14.07 16.33
C ASN A 329 7.91 -14.89 15.04
N PRO A 330 7.58 -14.20 13.92
CA PRO A 330 7.32 -14.86 12.65
C PRO A 330 8.60 -15.47 12.07
N VAL A 331 8.43 -16.40 11.13
CA VAL A 331 9.53 -16.98 10.34
C VAL A 331 9.51 -16.43 8.93
N LEU A 332 10.50 -15.61 8.60
CA LEU A 332 10.57 -14.83 7.36
C LEU A 332 11.77 -15.27 6.52
N TYR A 333 11.52 -15.55 5.23
CA TYR A 333 12.54 -15.93 4.26
C TYR A 333 12.48 -15.04 3.03
N ASN A 334 13.63 -14.78 2.39
CA ASN A 334 13.66 -14.21 1.04
C ASN A 334 12.95 -12.85 0.94
N GLN A 335 13.37 -11.87 1.75
CA GLN A 335 12.85 -10.50 1.69
C GLN A 335 13.84 -9.59 0.95
N THR A 336 13.34 -8.59 0.24
CA THR A 336 14.16 -7.52 -0.39
C THR A 336 13.60 -6.18 0.03
N TYR A 337 14.34 -5.43 0.85
CA TYR A 337 14.00 -4.07 1.27
C TYR A 337 14.94 -3.08 0.60
N VAL A 338 14.38 -2.01 0.06
CA VAL A 338 15.08 -0.96 -0.69
C VAL A 338 14.74 0.40 -0.09
N GLY A 339 15.75 1.13 0.37
CA GLY A 339 15.61 2.52 0.79
C GLY A 339 16.10 3.51 -0.26
N THR A 340 16.03 4.81 0.05
CA THR A 340 16.67 5.90 -0.71
C THR A 340 17.82 6.59 0.04
N GLY A 341 18.12 6.14 1.26
CA GLY A 341 19.36 6.45 1.99
C GLY A 341 19.18 7.10 3.36
N GLU A 342 17.94 7.37 3.78
CA GLU A 342 17.64 8.05 5.05
C GLU A 342 16.81 7.16 6.00
N ALA A 343 15.92 6.31 5.47
CA ALA A 343 15.07 5.43 6.26
C ALA A 343 15.87 4.38 7.06
N THR A 344 15.19 3.78 8.05
CA THR A 344 15.69 2.62 8.79
C THR A 344 15.21 1.34 8.12
N ALA A 345 16.09 0.34 8.00
CA ALA A 345 15.73 -0.90 7.30
C ALA A 345 14.71 -1.72 8.09
N ILE A 346 14.96 -1.97 9.38
CA ILE A 346 14.00 -2.61 10.29
C ILE A 346 14.14 -1.97 11.66
N ARG A 347 13.01 -1.67 12.33
CA ARG A 347 12.97 -1.40 13.76
C ARG A 347 12.39 -2.61 14.50
N LEU A 348 13.03 -3.01 15.60
CA LEU A 348 12.54 -4.05 16.51
C LEU A 348 12.32 -3.42 17.89
N HIS A 349 11.07 -3.34 18.34
CA HIS A 349 10.75 -2.75 19.63
C HIS A 349 9.55 -3.42 20.31
N ASN A 350 9.19 -2.96 21.51
CA ASN A 350 8.12 -3.50 22.33
C ASN A 350 8.19 -5.03 22.49
N GLY A 351 9.41 -5.57 22.63
CA GLY A 351 9.63 -7.01 22.79
C GLY A 351 9.37 -7.85 21.52
N ALA A 352 9.60 -7.30 20.33
CA ALA A 352 9.46 -8.02 19.07
C ALA A 352 10.58 -9.04 18.83
N GLY A 353 10.19 -10.23 18.40
CA GLY A 353 11.10 -11.26 17.91
C GLY A 353 10.96 -11.46 16.40
N VAL A 354 12.00 -12.01 15.76
CA VAL A 354 11.93 -12.40 14.35
C VAL A 354 12.90 -13.53 14.03
N ARG A 355 12.48 -14.49 13.19
CA ARG A 355 13.38 -15.45 12.54
C ARG A 355 13.54 -15.08 11.08
N LEU A 356 14.56 -14.28 10.80
CA LEU A 356 14.81 -13.61 9.51
C LEU A 356 15.93 -14.29 8.72
N HIS A 357 15.61 -14.81 7.54
CA HIS A 357 16.54 -15.59 6.73
C HIS A 357 16.64 -15.11 5.27
N ASN A 358 17.84 -15.26 4.68
CA ASN A 358 18.07 -15.11 3.24
C ASN A 358 17.53 -13.80 2.63
N SER A 359 17.62 -12.69 3.35
CA SER A 359 17.06 -11.40 2.97
C SER A 359 18.12 -10.38 2.56
N LEU A 360 17.71 -9.41 1.74
CA LEU A 360 18.53 -8.36 1.17
C LEU A 360 18.02 -6.99 1.62
N PHE A 361 18.91 -6.16 2.15
CA PHE A 361 18.63 -4.78 2.55
C PHE A 361 19.58 -3.85 1.80
N VAL A 362 19.05 -2.87 1.09
CA VAL A 362 19.86 -1.95 0.30
C VAL A 362 19.47 -0.48 0.50
N ASN A 363 20.47 0.39 0.58
CA ASN A 363 20.31 1.85 0.51
C ASN A 363 19.50 2.48 1.63
N PHE A 364 19.83 2.16 2.88
CA PHE A 364 19.20 2.72 4.08
C PHE A 364 20.18 3.60 4.85
N GLY A 365 19.66 4.60 5.56
CA GLY A 365 20.46 5.39 6.50
C GLY A 365 20.91 4.54 7.68
N LEU A 366 20.00 3.70 8.16
CA LEU A 366 20.19 2.81 9.31
C LEU A 366 19.83 1.36 8.97
N GLY A 367 20.56 0.42 9.58
CA GLY A 367 20.35 -1.01 9.39
C GLY A 367 19.16 -1.57 10.19
N ILE A 368 19.39 -2.66 10.90
CA ILE A 368 18.39 -3.22 11.83
C ILE A 368 18.59 -2.57 13.20
N ASP A 369 17.61 -1.80 13.64
CA ASP A 369 17.55 -1.18 14.95
C ASP A 369 16.97 -2.14 16.00
N PHE A 370 17.62 -2.20 17.16
CA PHE A 370 17.22 -3.01 18.30
C PHE A 370 16.94 -2.12 19.50
N GLU A 371 15.71 -2.16 19.99
CA GLU A 371 15.36 -1.61 21.29
C GLU A 371 16.12 -2.33 22.43
N ASP A 372 16.63 -1.53 23.38
CA ASP A 372 17.20 -1.95 24.67
C ASP A 372 16.49 -1.20 25.81
N GLU A 373 15.24 -1.57 26.11
CA GLU A 373 14.40 -0.99 27.17
C GLU A 373 13.87 -2.08 28.14
N ASP A 374 14.34 -2.04 29.40
CA ASP A 374 13.87 -2.94 30.48
C ASP A 374 12.33 -2.85 30.66
N PRO A 375 11.61 -3.96 30.93
CA PRO A 375 12.16 -5.23 31.42
C PRO A 375 12.27 -6.40 30.43
N CYS A 376 11.64 -6.34 29.25
CA CYS A 376 11.72 -7.35 28.18
C CYS A 376 11.57 -6.69 26.79
N ASP A 377 12.67 -6.60 26.07
CA ASP A 377 12.78 -5.91 24.77
C ASP A 377 13.24 -6.86 23.62
N ALA A 378 13.47 -6.27 22.44
CA ALA A 378 14.02 -6.96 21.29
C ALA A 378 15.41 -7.59 21.58
N TRP A 379 16.21 -6.92 22.41
CA TRP A 379 17.51 -7.40 22.86
C TRP A 379 17.41 -8.68 23.72
N GLU A 380 16.49 -8.76 24.68
CA GLU A 380 16.25 -9.95 25.48
C GLU A 380 15.82 -11.15 24.62
N LEU A 381 14.98 -10.92 23.61
CA LEU A 381 14.57 -11.99 22.70
C LEU A 381 15.74 -12.51 21.85
N LEU A 382 16.71 -11.66 21.51
CA LEU A 382 17.97 -12.10 20.91
C LEU A 382 18.76 -12.98 21.89
N LEU A 383 18.92 -12.56 23.16
CA LEU A 383 19.65 -13.32 24.18
C LEU A 383 19.01 -14.69 24.49
N PHE A 384 17.68 -14.78 24.43
CA PHE A 384 16.97 -16.05 24.60
C PHE A 384 17.04 -16.96 23.36
N GLY A 385 17.55 -16.45 22.23
CA GLY A 385 17.58 -17.16 20.96
C GLY A 385 16.20 -17.28 20.31
N GLU A 386 15.26 -16.42 20.70
CA GLU A 386 13.96 -16.32 20.05
C GLU A 386 14.08 -15.53 18.74
N THR A 387 14.86 -14.45 18.74
CA THR A 387 15.28 -13.73 17.53
C THR A 387 16.46 -14.44 16.88
N ASN A 388 16.37 -14.71 15.58
CA ASN A 388 17.42 -15.31 14.79
C ASN A 388 17.51 -14.68 13.40
N ILE A 389 18.53 -13.85 13.20
CA ILE A 389 18.85 -13.22 11.92
C ILE A 389 20.00 -13.99 11.26
N GLU A 390 19.73 -14.66 10.13
CA GLU A 390 20.68 -15.59 9.50
C GLU A 390 20.75 -15.45 7.97
N ASN A 391 21.98 -15.46 7.45
CA ASN A 391 22.30 -15.49 6.03
C ASN A 391 21.73 -14.31 5.21
N ASN A 392 21.69 -13.11 5.80
CA ASN A 392 21.22 -11.90 5.14
C ASN A 392 22.37 -11.11 4.49
N ARG A 393 22.03 -10.22 3.55
CA ARG A 393 22.96 -9.35 2.84
C ARG A 393 22.53 -7.91 2.99
N PHE A 394 23.51 -7.05 3.21
CA PHE A 394 23.31 -5.63 3.39
C PHE A 394 24.18 -4.87 2.39
N TRP A 395 23.70 -3.76 1.84
CA TRP A 395 24.49 -2.96 0.93
C TRP A 395 24.11 -1.49 0.99
N GLN A 396 25.11 -0.60 1.09
CA GLN A 396 24.87 0.84 1.26
C GLN A 396 23.94 1.11 2.45
N ILE A 397 24.34 0.64 3.64
CA ILE A 397 23.68 0.97 4.90
C ILE A 397 24.58 1.97 5.62
N GLY A 398 24.06 3.14 5.95
CA GLY A 398 24.83 4.23 6.52
C GLY A 398 26.02 4.66 5.65
N ASP A 399 27.07 5.16 6.29
CA ASP A 399 28.27 5.71 5.61
C ASP A 399 29.37 4.65 5.35
N ASP A 400 29.28 3.45 5.93
CA ASP A 400 30.26 2.38 5.72
C ASP A 400 29.67 0.95 5.73
N SER A 401 30.40 -0.01 5.16
CA SER A 401 29.94 -1.40 5.04
C SER A 401 30.38 -2.29 6.22
N ALA A 402 30.66 -1.71 7.40
CA ALA A 402 31.03 -2.45 8.59
C ALA A 402 29.80 -3.02 9.30
N ILE A 403 29.96 -4.15 10.01
CA ILE A 403 28.86 -4.80 10.74
C ILE A 403 28.22 -3.83 11.74
N SER A 404 29.01 -2.95 12.36
CA SER A 404 28.54 -1.96 13.33
C SER A 404 27.57 -0.93 12.76
N GLU A 405 27.55 -0.71 11.43
CA GLU A 405 26.59 0.18 10.76
C GLU A 405 25.37 -0.59 10.21
N LEU A 406 25.48 -1.93 10.06
CA LEU A 406 24.36 -2.78 9.64
C LEU A 406 23.32 -2.98 10.74
N ILE A 407 23.67 -2.58 11.95
CA ILE A 407 22.83 -2.61 13.14
C ILE A 407 22.80 -1.20 13.71
N LEU A 408 21.67 -0.83 14.27
CA LEU A 408 21.64 0.25 15.24
C LEU A 408 21.41 -0.38 16.62
N TYR A 409 22.20 0.08 17.57
CA TYR A 409 22.03 -0.17 18.98
C TYR A 409 22.34 1.16 19.63
N ASP A 410 21.31 1.96 19.93
CA ASP A 410 21.52 3.16 20.73
C ASP A 410 22.02 2.71 22.10
N ASP A 411 23.03 3.39 22.65
CA ASP A 411 23.78 2.97 23.85
C ASP A 411 22.81 2.79 25.05
N GLY A 412 22.25 1.58 25.18
CA GLY A 412 21.30 1.23 26.21
C GLY A 412 21.93 0.95 27.57
N TYR A 413 21.15 0.33 28.46
CA TYR A 413 21.52 0.11 29.86
C TYR A 413 22.52 -1.04 30.06
N VAL A 414 22.77 -1.83 29.01
CA VAL A 414 23.56 -3.07 29.07
C VAL A 414 24.99 -2.87 28.55
N PHE A 415 25.97 -3.32 29.34
CA PHE A 415 27.38 -3.31 28.94
C PHE A 415 27.63 -4.37 27.86
N ASN A 416 28.12 -3.94 26.69
CA ASN A 416 28.47 -4.72 25.52
C ASN A 416 27.30 -5.27 24.66
N GLY A 417 26.13 -4.63 24.67
CA GLY A 417 24.99 -5.07 23.85
C GLY A 417 25.36 -5.15 22.36
N GLN A 418 25.89 -4.05 21.82
CA GLN A 418 26.37 -3.97 20.44
C GLN A 418 27.33 -5.11 20.06
N GLU A 419 28.38 -5.42 20.86
CA GLU A 419 29.33 -6.47 20.48
C GLU A 419 28.71 -7.87 20.40
N GLU A 420 27.67 -8.17 21.18
CA GLU A 420 26.96 -9.45 21.12
C GLU A 420 26.04 -9.52 19.89
N VAL A 421 25.35 -8.43 19.52
CA VAL A 421 24.59 -8.36 18.27
C VAL A 421 25.51 -8.51 17.06
N GLU A 422 26.66 -7.81 17.05
CA GLU A 422 27.66 -7.96 15.99
C GLU A 422 28.19 -9.40 15.89
N ALA A 423 28.44 -10.05 17.03
CA ALA A 423 28.86 -11.44 17.09
C ALA A 423 27.78 -12.37 16.51
N HIS A 424 26.50 -12.17 16.89
CA HIS A 424 25.38 -12.91 16.32
C HIS A 424 25.32 -12.76 14.80
N PHE A 425 25.46 -11.53 14.27
CA PHE A 425 25.45 -11.29 12.82
C PHE A 425 26.57 -12.06 12.11
N LEU A 426 27.80 -11.98 12.62
CA LEU A 426 28.96 -12.66 12.05
C LEU A 426 28.86 -14.19 12.13
N GLU A 427 28.40 -14.73 13.25
CA GLU A 427 28.25 -16.17 13.46
C GLU A 427 27.14 -16.77 12.59
N ASN A 428 26.10 -16.01 12.28
CA ASN A 428 24.95 -16.41 11.47
C ASN A 428 25.04 -15.96 10.00
N ASN A 429 26.25 -15.72 9.49
CA ASN A 429 26.51 -15.45 8.06
C ASN A 429 25.80 -14.21 7.49
N ASN A 430 25.66 -13.16 8.29
CA ASN A 430 25.21 -11.84 7.86
C ASN A 430 26.42 -10.97 7.53
N PHE A 431 26.42 -10.32 6.36
CA PHE A 431 27.52 -9.45 5.96
C PHE A 431 27.12 -8.49 4.83
N ALA A 432 27.90 -7.41 4.70
CA ALA A 432 27.72 -6.48 3.60
C ALA A 432 28.21 -7.06 2.26
N ALA A 433 27.39 -7.00 1.22
CA ALA A 433 27.73 -7.48 -0.11
C ALA A 433 26.95 -6.76 -1.21
N ASP A 434 27.67 -6.30 -2.24
CA ASP A 434 27.08 -5.72 -3.44
C ASP A 434 26.20 -6.75 -4.16
N PRO A 435 24.87 -6.49 -4.30
CA PRO A 435 23.95 -7.36 -5.02
C PRO A 435 24.17 -7.32 -6.53
N GLY A 436 24.88 -6.33 -7.07
CA GLY A 436 25.06 -6.17 -8.52
C GLY A 436 23.77 -5.80 -9.25
N MET A 437 22.79 -5.23 -8.54
CA MET A 437 21.49 -4.81 -9.06
C MET A 437 21.39 -3.28 -9.08
N ASP A 438 20.43 -2.75 -9.84
CA ASP A 438 20.17 -1.31 -9.92
C ASP A 438 18.92 -1.00 -9.10
N PHE A 439 19.09 -0.51 -7.88
CA PHE A 439 17.98 -0.24 -6.95
C PHE A 439 17.68 1.25 -6.79
N VAL A 440 18.42 2.11 -7.48
CA VAL A 440 18.19 3.55 -7.43
C VAL A 440 17.10 3.87 -8.44
N PHE A 441 15.99 4.42 -7.98
CA PHE A 441 14.97 4.98 -8.85
C PHE A 441 15.02 6.50 -8.85
N ALA A 442 14.44 7.09 -9.89
CA ALA A 442 14.11 8.50 -9.92
C ALA A 442 12.63 8.65 -10.22
N SER A 443 12.03 9.71 -9.70
CA SER A 443 10.63 10.04 -9.94
C SER A 443 10.45 11.52 -10.22
N ASP A 444 9.31 11.83 -10.83
CA ASP A 444 8.83 13.19 -11.04
C ASP A 444 7.30 13.17 -10.96
N LEU A 445 6.68 14.13 -10.27
CA LEU A 445 5.23 14.16 -9.99
C LEU A 445 4.65 12.80 -9.57
N GLY A 446 5.35 12.07 -8.69
CA GLY A 446 4.92 10.74 -8.21
C GLY A 446 4.95 9.62 -9.27
N HIS A 447 5.60 9.81 -10.41
CA HIS A 447 5.78 8.78 -11.44
C HIS A 447 7.25 8.43 -11.60
N VAL A 448 7.56 7.14 -11.82
CA VAL A 448 8.94 6.68 -11.95
C VAL A 448 9.48 7.05 -13.33
N THR A 449 10.63 7.74 -13.34
CA THR A 449 11.33 8.19 -14.54
C THR A 449 12.62 7.41 -14.80
N ASP A 450 13.20 6.79 -13.77
CA ASP A 450 14.30 5.84 -13.88
C ASP A 450 13.95 4.57 -13.09
N PRO A 451 13.68 3.43 -13.75
CA PRO A 451 13.18 2.22 -13.10
C PRO A 451 14.27 1.45 -12.35
N VAL A 452 13.88 0.69 -11.32
CA VAL A 452 14.77 -0.27 -10.66
C VAL A 452 14.86 -1.59 -11.42
N ASN A 453 16.01 -2.23 -11.29
CA ASN A 453 16.22 -3.65 -11.55
C ASN A 453 16.43 -4.40 -10.23
N LEU A 454 15.41 -5.17 -9.83
CA LEU A 454 15.42 -5.95 -8.60
C LEU A 454 16.19 -7.28 -8.68
N THR A 455 16.77 -7.60 -9.84
CA THR A 455 17.47 -8.87 -10.07
C THR A 455 18.89 -8.80 -9.53
N PRO A 456 19.26 -9.57 -8.49
CA PRO A 456 20.63 -9.62 -8.02
C PRO A 456 21.54 -10.35 -9.03
N ASP A 457 22.66 -9.74 -9.42
CA ASP A 457 23.67 -10.30 -10.33
C ASP A 457 25.03 -10.45 -9.61
N SER A 458 24.99 -11.12 -8.45
CA SER A 458 26.17 -11.31 -7.60
C SER A 458 26.21 -12.71 -7.02
N ALA A 459 27.39 -13.33 -7.09
CA ALA A 459 27.59 -14.66 -6.51
C ALA A 459 27.44 -14.67 -4.97
N ALA A 460 27.53 -13.51 -4.31
CA ALA A 460 27.28 -13.36 -2.88
C ALA A 460 25.81 -13.59 -2.49
N MET A 461 24.91 -13.52 -3.47
CA MET A 461 23.48 -13.74 -3.29
C MET A 461 23.12 -15.22 -3.38
N ASN A 462 24.05 -16.13 -3.68
CA ASN A 462 23.75 -17.57 -3.64
C ASN A 462 23.58 -18.06 -2.19
N VAL A 463 22.60 -18.94 -1.98
CA VAL A 463 22.30 -19.55 -0.68
C VAL A 463 22.81 -20.99 -0.66
N GLU A 464 23.62 -21.32 0.35
CA GLU A 464 24.06 -22.69 0.56
C GLU A 464 22.93 -23.56 1.15
N SER A 465 22.98 -24.87 0.90
CA SER A 465 21.92 -25.80 1.33
C SER A 465 21.66 -25.84 2.84
N ALA A 466 22.59 -25.35 3.66
CA ALA A 466 22.44 -25.29 5.11
C ALA A 466 21.48 -24.18 5.57
N PHE A 467 21.30 -23.14 4.75
CA PHE A 467 20.44 -21.98 5.01
C PHE A 467 19.10 -22.05 4.25
N LEU A 468 18.81 -23.19 3.62
CA LEU A 468 17.52 -23.43 2.98
C LEU A 468 16.48 -23.81 4.04
N PRO A 469 15.22 -23.39 3.88
CA PRO A 469 14.16 -23.71 4.83
C PRO A 469 13.94 -25.23 4.92
N ASN A 470 13.65 -25.71 6.12
CA ASN A 470 13.33 -27.12 6.38
C ASN A 470 11.82 -27.40 6.42
N ASP A 471 11.00 -26.37 6.53
CA ASP A 471 9.55 -26.46 6.44
C ASP A 471 9.13 -26.45 4.96
N SER A 472 8.17 -27.32 4.62
CA SER A 472 7.70 -27.53 3.25
C SER A 472 6.70 -26.49 2.76
N TRP A 473 6.27 -25.58 3.63
CA TRP A 473 5.51 -24.40 3.22
C TRP A 473 6.36 -23.41 2.43
N PHE A 474 7.63 -23.23 2.81
CA PHE A 474 8.56 -22.38 2.09
C PHE A 474 9.02 -23.03 0.78
N GLU A 475 9.12 -22.23 -0.26
CA GLU A 475 9.81 -22.59 -1.49
C GLU A 475 11.32 -22.60 -1.25
N SER A 476 12.02 -23.55 -1.86
CA SER A 476 13.47 -23.65 -1.74
C SER A 476 14.11 -22.71 -2.77
N ALA A 477 14.42 -21.48 -2.36
CA ALA A 477 15.17 -20.50 -3.13
C ALA A 477 16.65 -20.59 -2.77
N ASP A 478 17.51 -20.91 -3.76
CA ASP A 478 18.96 -20.96 -3.60
C ASP A 478 19.64 -19.58 -3.78
N TYR A 479 18.88 -18.52 -3.50
CA TYR A 479 19.31 -17.13 -3.58
C TYR A 479 18.76 -16.29 -2.43
N VAL A 480 19.45 -15.19 -2.12
CA VAL A 480 19.08 -14.16 -1.15
C VAL A 480 18.16 -13.15 -1.83
N GLY A 481 17.15 -12.67 -1.09
CA GLY A 481 16.19 -11.69 -1.58
C GLY A 481 14.90 -12.32 -2.12
N ALA A 482 13.94 -11.45 -2.44
CA ALA A 482 12.63 -11.81 -2.93
C ALA A 482 12.58 -12.15 -4.43
N PHE A 483 13.66 -11.86 -5.17
CA PHE A 483 13.71 -11.98 -6.62
C PHE A 483 14.85 -12.91 -7.08
N PRO A 484 14.58 -13.87 -7.98
CA PRO A 484 15.59 -14.81 -8.44
C PRO A 484 16.62 -14.13 -9.36
N PRO A 485 17.91 -14.52 -9.28
CA PRO A 485 18.96 -14.09 -10.22
C PRO A 485 18.68 -14.43 -11.70
N SER A 486 17.65 -15.25 -11.98
CA SER A 486 17.21 -15.54 -13.35
C SER A 486 16.47 -14.37 -14.01
N GLY A 487 16.13 -13.31 -13.26
CA GLY A 487 15.43 -12.12 -13.76
C GLY A 487 13.91 -12.21 -13.72
N GLY A 488 13.35 -13.18 -12.99
CA GLY A 488 11.90 -13.28 -12.81
C GLY A 488 11.42 -12.22 -11.84
N ASN A 489 10.39 -11.44 -12.21
CA ASN A 489 9.76 -10.47 -11.33
C ASN A 489 8.28 -10.84 -11.16
N TRP A 490 7.89 -11.24 -9.95
CA TRP A 490 6.52 -11.65 -9.68
C TRP A 490 5.54 -10.47 -9.51
N LEU A 491 6.05 -9.23 -9.49
CA LEU A 491 5.24 -8.00 -9.44
C LEU A 491 4.80 -7.52 -10.83
N THR A 492 5.21 -8.17 -11.92
CA THR A 492 4.85 -7.73 -13.28
C THR A 492 3.50 -8.26 -13.74
N CYS A 493 2.89 -7.59 -14.71
CA CYS A 493 1.59 -7.83 -15.33
C CYS A 493 0.35 -7.39 -14.54
N TRP A 494 0.43 -7.17 -13.22
CA TRP A 494 -0.76 -6.97 -12.38
C TRP A 494 -0.70 -5.82 -11.39
N THR A 495 0.48 -5.27 -11.13
CA THR A 495 0.67 -4.25 -10.09
C THR A 495 0.46 -2.84 -10.62
N TYR A 496 0.24 -1.91 -9.69
CA TYR A 496 0.28 -0.49 -9.97
C TYR A 496 1.72 0.04 -10.06
N ALA A 497 2.65 -0.53 -9.29
CA ALA A 497 4.07 -0.20 -9.37
C ALA A 497 4.62 -0.38 -10.79
N GLU A 498 4.25 -1.45 -11.49
CA GLU A 498 4.61 -1.60 -12.91
C GLU A 498 3.96 -0.52 -13.78
N GLN A 499 2.70 -0.17 -13.50
CA GLN A 499 1.98 0.89 -14.23
C GLN A 499 2.61 2.26 -14.04
N LEU A 500 3.17 2.54 -12.86
CA LEU A 500 3.95 3.73 -12.54
C LEU A 500 5.38 3.70 -13.10
N GLY A 501 5.77 2.57 -13.69
CA GLY A 501 7.05 2.39 -14.36
C GLY A 501 8.17 1.84 -13.50
N LEU A 502 7.89 1.39 -12.28
CA LEU A 502 8.94 1.00 -11.31
C LEU A 502 9.92 -0.06 -11.84
N PHE A 503 9.47 -1.01 -12.67
CA PHE A 503 10.27 -2.21 -13.00
C PHE A 503 10.89 -2.24 -14.40
N GLY A 504 10.78 -1.16 -15.19
CA GLY A 504 11.39 -1.06 -16.53
C GLY A 504 11.04 -2.21 -17.49
N ALA A 505 11.72 -2.25 -18.65
CA ALA A 505 11.44 -3.24 -19.70
C ALA A 505 12.20 -4.59 -19.53
N TRP A 506 12.75 -4.86 -18.34
CA TRP A 506 13.62 -6.01 -18.08
C TRP A 506 12.87 -7.35 -17.99
N ASN A 507 11.54 -7.34 -17.97
CA ASN A 507 10.74 -8.46 -17.45
C ASN A 507 9.96 -9.27 -18.50
N ASN A 508 10.37 -9.22 -19.77
CA ASN A 508 9.77 -10.07 -20.78
C ASN A 508 10.38 -11.48 -20.68
N GLU A 509 9.87 -12.34 -19.79
CA GLU A 509 10.18 -13.79 -19.81
C GLU A 509 9.78 -14.49 -21.12
N GLN A 510 9.19 -13.75 -22.07
CA GLN A 510 8.92 -14.22 -23.41
C GLN A 510 9.96 -13.61 -24.37
N GLY A 511 10.98 -14.43 -24.67
CA GLY A 511 11.90 -14.16 -25.77
C GLY A 511 11.16 -13.90 -27.07
N ASN A 512 11.05 -12.62 -27.41
CA ASN A 512 11.03 -11.99 -28.74
C ASN A 512 10.71 -12.93 -29.93
N ASP A 513 9.44 -12.96 -30.35
CA ASP A 513 9.03 -13.34 -31.72
C ASP A 513 8.43 -12.18 -32.53
N GLY A 514 8.57 -10.94 -32.06
CA GLY A 514 8.16 -9.71 -32.74
C GLY A 514 9.20 -8.61 -32.55
N ALA A 515 9.48 -7.85 -33.61
CA ALA A 515 10.47 -6.76 -33.56
C ALA A 515 10.09 -5.76 -32.45
N GLU A 516 10.95 -5.66 -31.43
CA GLU A 516 10.82 -4.68 -30.36
C GLU A 516 10.67 -3.28 -30.96
N VAL A 517 9.53 -2.64 -30.71
CA VAL A 517 9.29 -1.25 -31.07
C VAL A 517 9.67 -0.42 -29.86
N LEU A 518 10.79 0.30 -29.97
CA LEU A 518 11.26 1.23 -28.95
C LEU A 518 10.38 2.48 -28.90
N GLY A 519 10.06 2.92 -27.70
CA GLY A 519 9.37 4.17 -27.40
C GLY A 519 8.73 4.09 -26.03
N CYS A 520 8.19 5.20 -25.55
CA CYS A 520 7.57 5.22 -24.24
C CYS A 520 6.38 4.28 -24.12
N THR A 521 6.41 3.35 -23.16
CA THR A 521 5.33 2.38 -22.91
C THR A 521 4.38 2.78 -21.79
N TYR A 522 4.68 3.85 -21.05
CA TYR A 522 3.86 4.29 -19.93
C TYR A 522 2.67 5.14 -20.41
N LEU A 523 1.44 4.73 -20.07
CA LEU A 523 0.21 5.38 -20.52
C LEU A 523 0.08 6.83 -20.05
N PHE A 524 0.66 7.15 -18.89
CA PHE A 524 0.69 8.49 -18.31
C PHE A 524 1.74 9.42 -18.94
N ALA A 525 2.62 8.92 -19.82
CA ALA A 525 3.64 9.76 -20.44
C ALA A 525 3.07 10.55 -21.62
N CYS A 526 3.49 11.81 -21.73
CA CYS A 526 3.09 12.73 -22.78
C CYS A 526 3.51 12.29 -24.18
N ASN A 527 4.59 11.51 -24.26
CA ASN A 527 5.08 10.89 -25.50
C ASN A 527 4.79 9.38 -25.57
N PHE A 528 3.78 8.88 -24.83
CA PHE A 528 3.31 7.51 -24.91
C PHE A 528 3.12 7.04 -26.35
N SER A 529 3.66 5.87 -26.66
CA SER A 529 3.56 5.24 -27.97
C SER A 529 2.78 3.93 -27.86
N PRO A 530 1.52 3.85 -28.34
CA PRO A 530 0.72 2.62 -28.26
C PRO A 530 1.28 1.47 -29.12
N GLU A 531 2.23 1.76 -30.01
CA GLU A 531 2.93 0.75 -30.81
C GLU A 531 4.23 0.30 -30.14
N ALA A 532 4.69 0.97 -29.07
CA ALA A 532 5.91 0.58 -28.37
C ALA A 532 5.67 -0.73 -27.62
N THR A 533 6.63 -1.64 -27.74
CA THR A 533 6.63 -2.95 -27.06
C THR A 533 7.80 -3.08 -26.09
N LEU A 534 8.66 -2.06 -26.02
CA LEU A 534 9.80 -1.99 -25.12
C LEU A 534 10.06 -0.51 -24.82
N ASP A 535 10.07 -0.15 -23.53
CA ASP A 535 10.46 1.20 -23.13
C ASP A 535 11.91 1.48 -23.52
N ASP A 536 12.19 2.70 -23.97
CA ASP A 536 13.53 3.15 -24.35
C ASP A 536 14.08 4.27 -23.48
N GLY A 537 13.45 4.52 -22.32
CA GLY A 537 13.78 5.59 -21.40
C GLY A 537 13.48 6.98 -21.98
N SER A 538 12.68 7.07 -23.05
CA SER A 538 12.29 8.36 -23.63
C SER A 538 11.05 8.97 -22.98
N CYS A 539 10.35 8.25 -22.09
CA CYS A 539 9.14 8.73 -21.43
C CYS A 539 9.34 10.09 -20.78
N GLU A 540 8.44 11.03 -21.08
CA GLU A 540 8.39 12.35 -20.45
C GLU A 540 6.96 12.68 -20.04
N ILE A 541 6.80 13.28 -18.87
CA ILE A 541 5.50 13.54 -18.24
C ILE A 541 5.17 15.02 -18.12
N GLU A 542 6.16 15.90 -18.24
CA GLU A 542 5.97 17.34 -18.01
C GLU A 542 5.30 18.06 -19.18
N SER A 543 5.53 17.65 -20.44
CA SER A 543 5.18 18.51 -21.58
C SER A 543 3.68 18.63 -21.85
N CYS A 544 2.89 17.75 -21.24
CA CYS A 544 1.44 17.71 -21.31
C CYS A 544 0.80 17.69 -19.90
N ALA A 545 1.57 17.84 -18.84
CA ALA A 545 1.04 18.08 -17.51
C ALA A 545 0.71 19.57 -17.33
N GLY A 546 -0.33 19.86 -16.56
CA GLY A 546 -0.81 21.23 -16.33
C GLY A 546 -2.19 21.20 -15.71
N CYS A 547 -2.71 22.36 -15.29
CA CYS A 547 -4.01 22.37 -14.61
C CYS A 547 -5.17 21.86 -15.50
N THR A 548 -5.79 20.74 -15.11
CA THR A 548 -6.90 20.13 -15.88
C THR A 548 -8.28 20.64 -15.46
N TRP A 549 -8.35 21.36 -14.34
CA TRP A 549 -9.61 21.84 -13.81
C TRP A 549 -10.14 23.02 -14.62
N SER A 550 -11.17 22.77 -15.43
CA SER A 550 -11.80 23.80 -16.28
C SER A 550 -12.30 25.06 -15.55
N SER A 551 -12.43 25.00 -14.22
CA SER A 551 -12.83 26.10 -13.33
C SER A 551 -11.65 26.91 -12.76
N ALA A 552 -10.41 26.43 -12.88
CA ALA A 552 -9.22 27.08 -12.37
C ALA A 552 -8.80 28.29 -13.23
N GLU A 553 -8.11 29.25 -12.61
CA GLU A 553 -7.64 30.47 -13.30
C GLU A 553 -6.56 30.18 -14.33
N ASN A 554 -5.72 29.18 -14.07
CA ASN A 554 -4.64 28.71 -14.94
C ASN A 554 -5.02 27.41 -15.67
N TYR A 555 -6.31 27.14 -15.90
CA TYR A 555 -6.73 25.97 -16.66
C TYR A 555 -6.01 25.88 -18.02
N GLU A 556 -5.39 24.72 -18.27
CA GLU A 556 -4.66 24.41 -19.49
C GLU A 556 -5.47 23.40 -20.32
N PRO A 557 -6.09 23.82 -21.43
CA PRO A 557 -6.99 22.94 -22.20
C PRO A 557 -6.27 21.83 -22.97
N ASP A 558 -4.95 21.95 -23.13
CA ASP A 558 -4.11 20.96 -23.80
C ASP A 558 -3.38 20.05 -22.78
N ALA A 559 -3.55 20.29 -21.47
CA ALA A 559 -3.03 19.41 -20.43
C ALA A 559 -3.81 18.09 -20.43
N LEU A 560 -3.08 16.98 -20.42
CA LEU A 560 -3.60 15.62 -20.32
C LEU A 560 -3.66 15.15 -18.85
N PHE A 561 -2.77 15.66 -18.01
CA PHE A 561 -2.63 15.26 -16.61
C PHE A 561 -2.54 16.48 -15.70
N ASP A 562 -3.14 16.40 -14.52
CA ASP A 562 -3.06 17.47 -13.53
C ASP A 562 -1.71 17.43 -12.82
N ASP A 563 -0.99 18.55 -12.82
CA ASP A 563 0.30 18.70 -12.14
C ASP A 563 0.15 19.31 -10.73
N GLY A 564 -1.08 19.43 -10.23
CA GLY A 564 -1.36 20.11 -8.96
C GLY A 564 -1.16 21.62 -9.03
N SER A 565 -0.83 22.19 -10.20
CA SER A 565 -0.65 23.63 -10.37
C SER A 565 -1.97 24.40 -10.39
N CYS A 566 -3.12 23.73 -10.39
CA CYS A 566 -4.43 24.36 -10.46
C CYS A 566 -4.61 25.43 -9.38
N ILE A 567 -4.51 26.68 -9.80
CA ILE A 567 -4.84 27.84 -8.99
C ILE A 567 -6.37 27.88 -8.94
N GLY A 568 -6.88 27.41 -7.81
CA GLY A 568 -8.25 27.63 -7.41
C GLY A 568 -8.59 29.09 -7.67
N ASN A 569 -9.67 29.31 -8.40
CA ASN A 569 -10.13 30.64 -8.71
C ASN A 569 -10.26 31.40 -7.39
N GLU A 570 -9.49 32.47 -7.19
CA GLU A 570 -9.68 33.38 -6.05
C GLU A 570 -11.04 34.11 -6.17
N VAL A 571 -11.93 33.65 -7.06
CA VAL A 571 -13.32 34.04 -7.19
C VAL A 571 -14.26 32.82 -7.22
N LEU A 572 -14.16 31.95 -6.22
CA LEU A 572 -15.32 31.19 -5.73
C LEU A 572 -15.53 31.40 -4.23
N SER A 573 -15.36 32.64 -3.74
CA SER A 573 -16.13 33.04 -2.56
C SER A 573 -17.59 32.98 -2.97
N CYS A 574 -18.33 31.96 -2.53
CA CYS A 574 -19.78 32.01 -2.56
C CYS A 574 -20.19 33.34 -1.91
N PRO A 575 -20.74 34.33 -2.63
CA PRO A 575 -21.01 35.64 -2.04
C PRO A 575 -22.06 35.59 -0.92
N ALA A 576 -22.69 34.43 -0.76
CA ALA A 576 -23.67 34.08 0.25
C ALA A 576 -23.13 33.10 1.29
N ASP A 577 -21.85 32.71 1.23
CA ASP A 577 -21.12 32.08 2.33
C ASP A 577 -20.64 33.22 3.23
N ILE A 578 -21.50 33.60 4.16
CA ILE A 578 -21.35 34.78 5.01
C ILE A 578 -20.43 34.44 6.20
N ASN A 579 -20.39 33.18 6.64
CA ASN A 579 -19.54 32.74 7.75
C ASN A 579 -18.18 32.17 7.30
N GLN A 580 -17.94 32.04 5.99
CA GLN A 580 -16.70 31.53 5.38
C GLN A 580 -16.40 30.08 5.78
N ASP A 581 -17.43 29.25 5.86
CA ASP A 581 -17.31 27.83 6.20
C ASP A 581 -17.13 26.92 4.98
N GLY A 582 -17.02 27.50 3.78
CA GLY A 582 -16.80 26.76 2.53
C GLY A 582 -18.11 26.28 1.88
N GLY A 583 -19.28 26.59 2.46
CA GLY A 583 -20.60 26.28 1.92
C GLY A 583 -21.59 27.45 1.97
N VAL A 584 -22.74 27.30 1.29
CA VAL A 584 -23.90 28.20 1.50
C VAL A 584 -25.01 27.39 2.13
N ASN A 585 -25.13 27.48 3.44
CA ASN A 585 -26.00 26.64 4.24
C ASN A 585 -26.94 27.45 5.17
N ILE A 586 -27.62 26.77 6.11
CA ILE A 586 -28.57 27.41 7.02
C ILE A 586 -27.87 28.44 7.93
N GLY A 587 -26.60 28.22 8.28
CA GLY A 587 -25.77 29.14 9.04
C GLY A 587 -25.73 30.53 8.40
N ASP A 588 -25.44 30.59 7.10
CA ASP A 588 -25.37 31.86 6.34
C ASP A 588 -26.72 32.57 6.27
N LEU A 589 -27.78 31.80 6.00
CA LEU A 589 -29.12 32.35 5.89
C LEU A 589 -29.58 33.00 7.21
N LEU A 590 -29.20 32.41 8.35
CA LEU A 590 -29.51 32.96 9.66
C LEU A 590 -28.72 34.24 9.95
N ILE A 591 -27.45 34.32 9.54
CA ILE A 591 -26.64 35.54 9.67
C ILE A 591 -27.24 36.67 8.81
N PHE A 592 -27.60 36.37 7.55
CA PHE A 592 -28.25 37.33 6.67
C PHE A 592 -29.57 37.84 7.26
N LEU A 593 -30.45 36.95 7.73
CA LEU A 593 -31.73 37.35 8.34
C LEU A 593 -31.55 38.13 9.64
N GLY A 594 -30.46 37.88 10.38
CA GLY A 594 -30.10 38.65 11.57
C GLY A 594 -29.71 40.10 11.25
N ALA A 595 -28.98 40.32 10.16
CA ALA A 595 -28.57 41.65 9.70
C ALA A 595 -29.60 42.35 8.80
N PHE A 596 -30.61 41.62 8.30
CA PHE A 596 -31.58 42.14 7.34
C PHE A 596 -32.46 43.23 7.94
N GLY A 597 -32.22 44.47 7.50
CA GLY A 597 -32.94 45.66 7.96
C GLY A 597 -32.19 46.51 8.98
N GLU A 598 -30.93 46.19 9.27
CA GLU A 598 -30.05 47.10 10.02
C GLU A 598 -29.65 48.30 9.13
N ASP A 599 -29.79 49.51 9.67
CA ASP A 599 -29.35 50.74 9.02
C ASP A 599 -27.83 50.90 9.23
N CYS A 600 -27.05 50.81 8.15
CA CYS A 600 -25.62 51.11 8.20
C CYS A 600 -25.44 52.62 8.40
N SER A 601 -24.81 53.03 9.50
CA SER A 601 -24.34 54.42 9.63
C SER A 601 -23.06 54.61 8.81
N ASP A 602 -23.09 55.57 7.88
CA ASP A 602 -21.96 55.97 7.02
C ASP A 602 -20.61 56.09 7.75
#